data_AF-A0A954GBQ9-F1
#
_entry.id   AF-A0A954GBQ9-F1
#
_cell.length_a   1.000
_cell.length_b   1.000
_cell.length_c   1.000
_cell.angle_alpha   90.00
_cell.angle_beta   90.00
_cell.angle_gamma   90.00
#
_symmetry.space_group_name_H-M   'P 1'
#
loop_
_entity.id
_entity.type
_entity.pdbx_description
1 polymer ?
#
loop_
_entity_poly.entity_id
_entity_poly.type
_entity_poly.pdbx_seq_one_letter_code
_entity_poly.pdbx_strand_id
1 'polypeptide(L)'
;RSIVAESVELACLCQNIENILIGRYLLLSLPTEVIDELLKKTASELIDWTDDYEYHRILEVADALGTPYFEWAIECGRESTDIDVRETAQEWGKDR
;
A
#
# COMPACT_ATOMS: atom_id res chain seq x y z
N ARG A 1 0.73 7.96 -17.24
CA ARG A 1 -0.02 7.54 -16.04
C ARG A 1 0.11 8.67 -15.01
N SER A 2 -0.58 8.64 -13.86
CA SER A 2 -0.33 9.62 -12.80
C SER A 2 0.98 9.28 -12.09
N ILE A 3 1.63 10.28 -11.46
CA ILE A 3 2.84 10.04 -10.66
C ILE A 3 2.57 9.09 -9.49
N VAL A 4 1.36 9.10 -8.95
CA VAL A 4 0.93 8.16 -7.89
C VAL A 4 0.91 6.73 -8.41
N ALA A 5 0.36 6.49 -9.60
CA ALA A 5 0.34 5.16 -10.21
C ALA A 5 1.75 4.61 -10.43
N GLU A 6 2.62 5.40 -11.05
CA GLU A 6 4.01 4.99 -11.28
C GLU A 6 4.76 4.70 -9.97
N SER A 7 4.49 5.50 -8.93
CA SER A 7 5.11 5.31 -7.62
C SER A 7 4.57 4.08 -6.87
N VAL A 8 3.27 3.76 -7.01
CA VAL A 8 2.66 2.54 -6.47
C VAL A 8 3.22 1.29 -7.16
N GLU A 9 3.34 1.29 -8.48
CA GLU A 9 3.95 0.18 -9.24
C GLU A 9 5.39 -0.07 -8.79
N LEU A 10 6.17 0.99 -8.59
CA LEU A 10 7.53 0.88 -8.07
C LEU A 10 7.55 0.36 -6.63
N ALA A 11 6.71 0.90 -5.75
CA ALA A 11 6.72 0.59 -4.33
C ALA A 11 6.20 -0.81 -3.99
N CYS A 12 5.26 -1.33 -4.80
CA CYS A 12 4.47 -2.50 -4.44
C CYS A 12 4.59 -3.68 -5.41
N LEU A 13 4.71 -3.42 -6.71
CA LEU A 13 4.70 -4.48 -7.73
C LEU A 13 6.11 -4.90 -8.18
N CYS A 14 7.12 -4.05 -7.93
CA CYS A 14 8.50 -4.37 -8.27
C CYS A 14 9.12 -5.39 -7.30
N GLN A 15 10.01 -6.23 -7.83
CA GLN A 15 10.83 -7.14 -7.01
C GLN A 15 12.21 -6.58 -6.67
N ASN A 16 12.68 -5.58 -7.42
CA ASN A 16 13.97 -4.94 -7.17
C ASN A 16 13.87 -3.99 -5.98
N ILE A 17 14.71 -4.19 -4.97
CA ILE A 17 14.68 -3.41 -3.72
C ILE A 17 14.92 -1.91 -3.93
N GLU A 18 15.77 -1.52 -4.88
CA GLU A 18 16.04 -0.10 -5.17
C GLU A 18 14.78 0.57 -5.74
N ASN A 19 14.08 -0.11 -6.66
CA ASN A 19 12.81 0.37 -7.20
C ASN A 19 11.73 0.49 -6.11
N ILE A 20 11.63 -0.50 -5.22
CA ILE A 20 10.69 -0.46 -4.08
C ILE A 20 10.96 0.78 -3.22
N LEU A 21 12.22 1.02 -2.86
CA LEU A 21 12.61 2.16 -2.03
C LEU A 21 12.36 3.50 -2.75
N ILE A 22 12.62 3.57 -4.05
CA ILE A 22 12.32 4.76 -4.86
C ILE A 22 10.82 5.03 -4.89
N GLY A 23 9.98 4.02 -5.14
CA GLY A 23 8.52 4.18 -5.17
C GLY A 23 7.97 4.70 -3.83
N ARG A 24 8.46 4.15 -2.71
CA ARG A 24 8.09 4.62 -1.36
C ARG A 24 8.51 6.06 -1.14
N TYR A 25 9.76 6.38 -1.46
CA TYR A 25 10.27 7.74 -1.31
C TYR A 25 9.43 8.74 -2.13
N LEU A 26 9.07 8.38 -3.36
CA LEU A 26 8.21 9.22 -4.21
C LEU A 26 6.83 9.42 -3.57
N LEU A 27 6.15 8.35 -3.12
CA LEU A 27 4.84 8.47 -2.46
C LEU A 27 4.89 9.35 -1.22
N LEU A 28 5.91 9.20 -0.38
CA LEU A 28 6.09 9.99 0.83
C LEU A 28 6.49 11.45 0.56
N SER A 29 6.99 11.75 -0.64
CA SER A 29 7.41 13.11 -1.04
C SER A 29 6.31 13.89 -1.76
N LEU A 30 5.19 13.25 -2.11
CA LEU A 30 4.07 13.92 -2.77
C LEU A 30 3.28 14.78 -1.77
N PRO A 31 2.64 15.88 -2.23
CA PRO A 31 1.73 16.64 -1.39
C PRO A 31 0.60 15.77 -0.85
N THR A 32 0.24 15.95 0.42
CA THR A 32 -0.81 15.16 1.08
C THR A 32 -2.13 15.20 0.31
N GLU A 33 -2.48 16.34 -0.27
CA GLU A 33 -3.71 16.49 -1.06
C GLU A 33 -3.73 15.58 -2.29
N VAL A 34 -2.56 15.37 -2.92
CA VAL A 34 -2.41 14.47 -4.08
C VAL A 34 -2.55 13.01 -3.64
N ILE A 35 -1.99 12.65 -2.49
CA ILE A 35 -2.10 11.30 -1.93
C ILE A 35 -3.55 11.00 -1.53
N ASP A 36 -4.21 11.92 -0.84
CA ASP A 36 -5.61 11.78 -0.41
C ASP A 36 -6.56 11.58 -1.60
N GLU A 37 -6.34 12.33 -2.68
CA GLU A 37 -7.18 12.24 -3.87
C GLU A 37 -6.99 10.91 -4.63
N LEU A 38 -5.75 10.40 -4.71
CA LEU A 38 -5.40 9.40 -5.71
C LEU A 38 -4.98 8.03 -5.16
N LEU A 39 -4.40 7.94 -3.96
CA LEU A 39 -3.73 6.71 -3.52
C LEU A 39 -4.70 5.52 -3.46
N LYS A 40 -5.82 5.66 -2.73
CA LYS A 40 -6.76 4.55 -2.51
C LYS A 40 -7.31 4.03 -3.84
N LYS A 41 -7.76 4.94 -4.71
CA LYS A 41 -8.24 4.60 -6.05
C LYS A 41 -7.16 3.87 -6.86
N THR A 42 -5.97 4.44 -6.91
CA THR A 42 -4.85 3.89 -7.70
C THR A 42 -4.44 2.50 -7.19
N ALA A 43 -4.33 2.32 -5.88
CA ALA A 43 -3.99 1.04 -5.27
C ALA A 43 -5.09 -0.01 -5.49
N SER A 44 -6.37 0.35 -5.40
CA SER A 44 -7.48 -0.57 -5.72
C SER A 44 -7.50 -1.02 -7.19
N GLU A 45 -6.92 -0.23 -8.11
CA GLU A 45 -6.83 -0.57 -9.53
C GLU A 45 -5.57 -1.39 -9.88
N LEU A 46 -4.49 -1.23 -9.11
CA LEU A 46 -3.16 -1.78 -9.45
C LEU A 46 -2.71 -2.95 -8.57
N ILE A 47 -3.07 -2.95 -7.28
CA ILE A 47 -2.61 -3.95 -6.31
C ILE A 47 -3.48 -5.21 -6.43
N ASP A 48 -2.83 -6.36 -6.48
CA ASP A 48 -3.50 -7.64 -6.19
C ASP A 48 -3.64 -7.80 -4.68
N TRP A 49 -4.84 -7.54 -4.15
CA TRP A 49 -5.16 -7.67 -2.72
C TRP A 49 -5.27 -9.14 -2.24
N THR A 50 -4.95 -10.10 -3.11
CA THR A 50 -4.79 -11.51 -2.76
C THR A 50 -3.33 -11.97 -2.81
N ASP A 51 -2.40 -11.11 -3.25
CA ASP A 51 -0.96 -11.36 -3.19
C ASP A 51 -0.39 -10.85 -1.86
N ASP A 52 0.26 -11.73 -1.11
CA ASP A 52 0.80 -11.45 0.22
C ASP A 52 1.94 -10.44 0.18
N TYR A 53 2.78 -10.48 -0.87
CA TYR A 53 3.89 -9.55 -1.05
C TYR A 53 3.38 -8.16 -1.41
N GLU A 54 2.52 -8.02 -2.41
CA GLU A 54 1.97 -6.71 -2.80
C GLU A 54 1.19 -6.08 -1.64
N TYR A 55 0.42 -6.87 -0.90
CA TYR A 55 -0.30 -6.43 0.28
C TYR A 55 0.64 -5.92 1.38
N HIS A 56 1.71 -6.65 1.70
CA HIS A 56 2.73 -6.18 2.64
C HIS A 56 3.33 -4.85 2.21
N ARG A 57 3.61 -4.69 0.92
CA ARG A 57 4.24 -3.47 0.40
C ARG A 57 3.33 -2.26 0.51
N ILE A 58 2.04 -2.39 0.20
CA ILE A 58 1.09 -1.28 0.36
C ILE A 58 0.83 -0.98 1.84
N LEU A 59 0.83 -1.99 2.72
CA LEU A 59 0.77 -1.79 4.17
C LEU A 59 1.94 -0.95 4.70
N GLU A 60 3.17 -1.27 4.30
CA GLU A 60 4.37 -0.51 4.71
C GLU A 60 4.30 0.95 4.23
N VAL A 61 3.79 1.18 3.01
CA VAL A 61 3.56 2.53 2.48
C VAL A 61 2.50 3.26 3.29
N ALA A 62 1.37 2.60 3.57
CA ALA A 62 0.25 3.16 4.29
C ALA A 62 0.61 3.51 5.75
N ASP A 63 1.38 2.66 6.41
CA ASP A 63 1.92 2.90 7.75
C ASP A 63 2.80 4.15 7.79
N ALA A 64 3.68 4.31 6.79
CA ALA A 64 4.57 5.46 6.66
C ALA A 64 3.85 6.77 6.32
N LEU A 65 2.74 6.71 5.56
CA LEU A 65 1.91 7.87 5.24
C LEU A 65 1.03 8.31 6.42
N GLY A 66 0.68 7.38 7.32
CA GLY A 66 0.02 7.67 8.58
C GLY A 66 -1.32 6.94 8.78
N THR A 67 -1.90 7.13 9.96
CA THR A 67 -3.03 6.35 10.48
C THR A 67 -4.21 6.20 9.50
N PRO A 68 -4.70 7.25 8.82
CA PRO A 68 -5.87 7.10 7.92
C PRO A 68 -5.64 6.16 6.74
N TYR A 69 -4.41 6.05 6.24
CA TYR A 69 -4.07 5.15 5.15
C TYR A 69 -3.83 3.74 5.70
N PHE A 70 -3.15 3.64 6.84
CA PHE A 70 -2.91 2.38 7.51
C PHE A 70 -4.21 1.66 7.84
N GLU A 71 -5.16 2.33 8.49
CA GLU A 71 -6.48 1.76 8.84
C GLU A 71 -7.23 1.28 7.59
N TRP A 72 -7.17 2.05 6.50
CA TRP A 72 -7.77 1.66 5.23
C TRP A 72 -7.14 0.38 4.66
N ALA A 73 -5.80 0.27 4.65
CA ALA A 73 -5.12 -0.93 4.15
C ALA A 73 -5.39 -2.17 5.04
N ILE A 74 -5.54 -1.96 6.35
CA ILE A 74 -5.96 -3.02 7.27
C ILE A 74 -7.39 -3.48 6.99
N GLU A 75 -8.32 -2.57 6.75
CA GLU A 75 -9.71 -2.91 6.38
C GLU A 75 -9.74 -3.74 5.09
N CYS A 76 -9.02 -3.31 4.04
CA CYS A 76 -8.93 -4.07 2.79
C CYS A 76 -8.37 -5.48 3.00
N GLY A 77 -7.32 -5.65 3.80
CA GLY A 77 -6.73 -6.96 4.06
C GLY A 77 -7.63 -7.89 4.89
N ARG A 78 -8.39 -7.34 5.85
CA ARG A 78 -9.35 -8.12 6.66
C ARG A 78 -10.50 -8.69 5.81
N GLU A 79 -10.87 -7.99 4.74
CA GLU A 79 -11.90 -8.42 3.80
C GLU A 79 -11.37 -9.33 2.69
N SER A 80 -10.05 -9.56 2.61
CA SER A 80 -9.46 -10.39 1.56
C SER A 80 -9.94 -11.84 1.60
N THR A 81 -10.08 -12.43 0.42
CA THR A 81 -10.37 -13.87 0.28
C THR A 81 -9.16 -14.74 0.56
N ASP A 82 -7.95 -14.18 0.50
CA ASP A 82 -6.70 -14.87 0.79
C ASP A 82 -6.45 -14.97 2.31
N ILE A 83 -5.99 -16.13 2.79
CA ILE A 83 -5.79 -16.36 4.22
C ILE A 83 -4.54 -15.66 4.75
N ASP A 84 -3.45 -15.65 3.99
CA ASP A 84 -2.18 -15.08 4.40
C ASP A 84 -2.28 -13.55 4.46
N VAL A 85 -3.03 -12.95 3.53
CA VAL A 85 -3.38 -11.52 3.58
C VAL A 85 -4.22 -11.18 4.82
N ARG A 86 -5.25 -11.98 5.13
CA ARG A 86 -6.08 -11.74 6.33
C ARG A 86 -5.29 -11.87 7.62
N GLU A 87 -4.44 -12.89 7.72
CA GLU A 87 -3.58 -13.10 8.90
C GLU A 87 -2.60 -11.93 9.04
N THR A 88 -1.98 -11.48 7.95
CA THR A 88 -1.13 -10.29 7.93
C THR A 88 -1.87 -9.05 8.43
N ALA A 89 -3.08 -8.79 7.91
CA ALA A 89 -3.90 -7.65 8.33
C ALA A 89 -4.27 -7.72 9.83
N GLN A 90 -4.52 -8.93 10.32
CA GLN A 90 -4.81 -9.15 11.74
C GLN A 90 -3.56 -8.94 12.61
N GLU A 91 -2.38 -9.35 12.16
CA GLU A 91 -1.12 -9.16 12.89
C GLU A 91 -0.72 -7.70 12.99
N TRP A 92 -0.68 -6.99 11.86
CA TRP A 92 -0.35 -5.56 11.83
C TRP A 92 -1.36 -4.71 12.61
N GLY A 93 -2.63 -5.11 12.61
CA GLY A 93 -3.71 -4.39 13.29
C GLY A 93 -3.84 -4.67 14.80
N LYS A 94 -2.95 -5.46 15.42
CA LYS A 94 -3.03 -5.77 16.87
C LYS A 94 -2.57 -4.64 17.78
N ASP A 95 -1.62 -3.82 17.33
CA ASP A 95 -0.88 -2.86 18.16
C ASP A 95 -1.23 -1.39 17.88
N ARG A 96 -2.31 -1.12 17.13
CA ARG A 96 -2.81 0.22 16.81
C ARG A 96 -4.27 0.42 17.18
#